data_AF-A0A2E7PHM1-F1
#
_entry.id   AF-A0A2E7PHM1-F1
#
_cell.length_a   1.000
_cell.length_b   1.000
_cell.length_c   1.000
_cell.angle_alpha   90.00
_cell.angle_beta   90.00
_cell.angle_gamma   90.00
#
_symmetry.space_group_name_H-M   'P 1'
#
loop_
_entity.id
_entity.type
_entity.pdbx_description
1 polymer ?
#
loop_
_entity_poly.entity_id
_entity_poly.type
_entity_poly.pdbx_seq_one_letter_code
_entity_poly.pdbx_strand_id
1 'polypeptide(L)'
;MTETVRRIAAGETTAVAVTEACLARIEARESDLHAWAFVDLGLALQQAHARDRDTPYGLLHGVPLGVKDIIDTHDMPTEMGSPIYAGHRPVADAACVAL
;
A
#
# COMPACT_ATOMS: atom_id res chain seq x y z
N MET A 1 -3.16 4.77 12.76
CA MET A 1 -3.76 3.54 12.23
C MET A 1 -5.09 3.21 12.89
N THR A 2 -5.19 3.13 14.23
CA THR A 2 -6.45 2.78 14.94
C THR A 2 -7.65 3.64 14.56
N GLU A 3 -7.44 4.95 14.33
CA GLU A 3 -8.50 5.86 13.91
C GLU A 3 -9.01 5.55 12.50
N THR A 4 -8.12 5.34 11.53
CA THR A 4 -8.48 4.95 10.16
C THR A 4 -9.27 3.64 10.14
N VAL A 5 -8.80 2.62 10.89
CA VAL A 5 -9.52 1.34 11.04
C VAL A 5 -10.93 1.57 11.56
N ARG A 6 -11.07 2.34 12.65
CA ARG A 6 -12.38 2.64 13.24
C ARG A 6 -13.31 3.35 12.27
N ARG A 7 -12.83 4.38 11.57
CA ARG A 7 -13.63 5.16 10.63
C ARG A 7 -14.08 4.35 9.41
N ILE A 8 -13.23 3.47 8.88
CA ILE A 8 -13.60 2.55 7.80
C ILE A 8 -14.64 1.55 8.31
N ALA A 9 -14.41 0.92 9.47
CA ALA A 9 -15.33 -0.06 10.04
C ALA A 9 -16.71 0.55 10.38
N ALA A 10 -16.75 1.82 10.76
CA ALA A 10 -17.98 2.57 11.03
C ALA A 10 -18.68 3.11 9.75
N GLY A 11 -18.05 2.97 8.57
CA GLY A 11 -18.58 3.53 7.31
C GLY A 11 -18.48 5.06 7.22
N GLU A 12 -17.71 5.71 8.10
CA GLU A 12 -17.49 7.17 8.11
C GLU A 12 -16.50 7.61 7.02
N THR A 13 -15.74 6.67 6.46
CA THR A 13 -14.87 6.85 5.31
C THR A 13 -14.75 5.52 4.56
N THR A 14 -14.14 5.55 3.38
CA THR A 14 -13.93 4.37 2.54
C THR A 14 -12.44 4.08 2.38
N ALA A 15 -12.09 2.84 2.04
CA ALA A 15 -10.73 2.46 1.70
C ALA A 15 -10.20 3.30 0.54
N VAL A 16 -11.05 3.57 -0.48
CA VAL A 16 -10.70 4.43 -1.61
C VAL A 16 -10.40 5.85 -1.15
N ALA A 17 -11.26 6.47 -0.35
CA ALA A 17 -11.06 7.86 0.09
C ALA A 17 -9.78 8.03 0.92
N VAL A 18 -9.47 7.05 1.78
CA VAL A 18 -8.22 7.05 2.55
C VAL A 18 -7.02 6.86 1.64
N THR A 19 -7.09 5.92 0.69
CA THR A 19 -6.01 5.64 -0.26
C THR A 19 -5.73 6.84 -1.17
N GLU A 20 -6.75 7.49 -1.72
CA GLU A 20 -6.62 8.71 -2.50
C GLU A 20 -5.95 9.84 -1.69
N ALA A 21 -6.35 10.02 -0.43
CA ALA A 21 -5.74 11.01 0.44
C ALA A 21 -4.24 10.73 0.70
N CYS A 22 -3.87 9.45 0.85
CA CYS A 22 -2.48 9.03 0.96
C CYS A 22 -1.70 9.31 -0.33
N LEU A 23 -2.22 8.89 -1.50
CA LEU A 23 -1.57 9.09 -2.79
C LEU A 23 -1.37 10.57 -3.12
N ALA A 24 -2.38 11.41 -2.88
CA ALA A 24 -2.27 12.86 -3.05
C ALA A 24 -1.19 13.47 -2.14
N ARG A 25 -1.02 12.93 -0.92
CA ARG A 25 0.03 13.38 0.00
C ARG A 25 1.42 12.95 -0.45
N ILE A 26 1.55 11.76 -1.03
CA ILE A 26 2.80 11.27 -1.63
C ILE A 26 3.19 12.19 -2.78
N GLU A 27 2.28 12.40 -3.74
CA GLU A 27 2.51 13.28 -4.90
C GLU A 27 2.99 14.68 -4.48
N ALA A 28 2.37 15.27 -3.46
CA ALA A 28 2.71 16.61 -2.99
C ALA A 28 4.03 16.73 -2.21
N ARG A 29 4.65 15.62 -1.79
CA ARG A 29 5.82 15.65 -0.86
C ARG A 29 7.02 14.85 -1.34
N GLU A 30 6.84 13.96 -2.30
CA GLU A 30 7.89 13.02 -2.68
C GLU A 30 9.11 13.68 -3.33
N SER A 31 8.93 14.83 -3.99
CA SER A 31 10.05 15.62 -4.52
C SER A 31 11.01 16.14 -3.44
N ASP A 32 10.53 16.30 -2.22
CA ASP A 32 11.32 16.82 -1.10
C ASP A 32 11.87 15.70 -0.21
N LEU A 33 11.09 14.61 -0.08
CA LEU A 33 11.35 13.56 0.91
C LEU A 33 12.08 12.36 0.33
N HIS A 34 11.86 12.04 -0.95
CA HIS A 34 12.39 10.84 -1.61
C HIS A 34 12.18 9.57 -0.77
N ALA A 35 10.97 9.39 -0.23
CA ALA A 35 10.64 8.36 0.72
C ALA A 35 10.23 7.03 0.07
N TRP A 36 9.78 7.02 -1.18
CA TRP A 36 9.23 5.84 -1.85
C TRP A 36 10.15 5.36 -2.97
N ALA A 37 10.58 4.10 -2.90
CA ALA A 37 11.31 3.45 -4.00
C ALA A 37 10.40 3.15 -5.20
N PHE A 38 9.14 2.80 -4.93
CA PHE A 38 8.14 2.48 -5.94
C PHE A 38 6.73 2.73 -5.37
N VAL A 39 5.82 3.23 -6.21
CA VAL A 39 4.39 3.37 -5.88
C VAL A 39 3.57 3.01 -7.12
N ASP A 40 2.72 2.00 -7.02
CA ASP A 40 1.71 1.70 -8.05
C ASP A 40 0.36 2.31 -7.66
N LEU A 41 0.08 3.48 -8.23
CA LEU A 41 -1.14 4.24 -7.95
C LEU A 41 -2.40 3.46 -8.40
N GLY A 42 -2.31 2.78 -9.54
CA GLY A 42 -3.43 2.06 -10.14
C GLY A 42 -3.79 0.83 -9.32
N LEU A 43 -2.78 0.05 -8.93
CA LEU A 43 -2.96 -1.13 -8.08
C LEU A 43 -3.50 -0.77 -6.70
N ALA A 44 -2.97 0.29 -6.06
CA ALA A 44 -3.44 0.75 -4.76
C ALA A 44 -4.94 1.10 -4.77
N LEU A 45 -5.38 1.87 -5.78
CA LEU A 45 -6.80 2.22 -5.93
C LEU A 45 -7.66 1.01 -6.29
N GLN A 46 -7.17 0.11 -7.16
CA GLN A 46 -7.87 -1.13 -7.49
C GLN A 46 -8.11 -1.99 -6.26
N GLN A 47 -7.10 -2.16 -5.40
CA GLN A 47 -7.22 -2.93 -4.16
C GLN A 47 -8.19 -2.24 -3.17
N ALA A 48 -8.12 -0.92 -3.04
CA ALA A 48 -9.05 -0.16 -2.20
C ALA A 48 -10.52 -0.33 -2.65
N HIS A 49 -10.79 -0.23 -3.97
CA HIS A 49 -12.11 -0.48 -4.53
C HIS A 49 -12.62 -1.92 -4.31
N ALA A 50 -11.73 -2.90 -4.23
CA ALA A 50 -12.09 -4.26 -3.88
C ALA A 50 -12.49 -4.33 -2.39
N ARG A 51 -11.69 -3.73 -1.49
CA ARG A 51 -11.98 -3.71 -0.05
C ARG A 51 -13.27 -3.01 0.31
N ASP A 52 -13.67 -1.96 -0.40
CA ASP A 52 -14.95 -1.28 -0.17
C ASP A 52 -16.16 -2.14 -0.58
N ARG A 53 -15.99 -3.15 -1.44
CA ARG A 53 -17.05 -4.06 -1.89
C ARG A 53 -17.10 -5.37 -1.09
N ASP A 54 -16.00 -5.76 -0.48
CA ASP A 54 -15.89 -7.00 0.27
C ASP A 54 -16.55 -6.90 1.65
N THR A 55 -16.98 -8.03 2.20
CA THR A 55 -17.31 -8.10 3.64
C THR A 55 -16.03 -7.85 4.44
N PRO A 56 -16.03 -6.93 5.42
CA PRO A 56 -14.82 -6.62 6.19
C PRO A 56 -14.19 -7.86 6.84
N TYR A 57 -12.89 -8.05 6.65
CA TYR A 57 -12.13 -9.16 7.24
C TYR A 57 -10.76 -8.71 7.76
N GLY A 58 -10.33 -9.27 8.90
CA GLY A 58 -9.06 -8.93 9.51
C GLY A 58 -9.01 -7.52 10.13
N LEU A 59 -7.92 -7.23 10.86
CA LEU A 59 -7.79 -6.00 11.65
C LEU A 59 -7.45 -4.75 10.82
N LEU A 60 -6.99 -4.95 9.57
CA LEU A 60 -6.51 -3.88 8.69
C LEU A 60 -7.35 -3.75 7.42
N HIS A 61 -8.59 -4.26 7.42
CA HIS A 61 -9.49 -4.18 6.27
C HIS A 61 -9.57 -2.75 5.71
N GLY A 62 -9.17 -2.58 4.44
CA GLY A 62 -9.24 -1.29 3.74
C GLY A 62 -8.21 -0.24 4.16
N VAL A 63 -7.26 -0.55 5.06
CA VAL A 63 -6.22 0.40 5.48
C VAL A 63 -5.02 0.29 4.54
N PRO A 64 -4.59 1.40 3.89
CA PRO A 64 -3.39 1.38 3.05
C PRO A 64 -2.12 1.22 3.89
N LEU A 65 -1.14 0.50 3.34
CA LEU A 65 0.15 0.20 3.99
C LEU A 65 1.29 0.50 3.02
N GLY A 66 2.41 0.98 3.57
CA GLY A 66 3.69 1.05 2.86
C GLY A 66 4.60 -0.08 3.33
N VAL A 67 5.33 -0.69 2.40
CA VAL A 67 6.25 -1.80 2.66
C VAL A 67 7.67 -1.34 2.35
N LYS A 68 8.62 -1.68 3.22
CA LYS A 68 10.04 -1.33 3.00
C LYS A 68 10.60 -2.19 1.88
N ASP A 69 11.37 -1.58 0.97
CA ASP A 69 12.00 -2.20 -0.23
C ASP A 69 13.03 -3.32 0.04
N ILE A 70 13.08 -3.85 1.26
CA ILE A 70 13.84 -5.06 1.63
C ILE A 70 12.92 -6.24 1.91
N ILE A 71 11.61 -6.05 1.74
CA ILE A 71 10.56 -7.03 2.03
C ILE A 71 9.89 -7.35 0.71
N ASP A 72 9.97 -8.63 0.31
CA ASP A 72 9.45 -9.09 -0.97
C ASP A 72 7.94 -8.81 -1.12
N THR A 73 7.59 -8.25 -2.27
CA THR A 73 6.23 -7.97 -2.74
C THR A 73 6.12 -8.48 -4.17
N HIS A 74 5.30 -9.51 -4.43
CA HIS A 74 5.31 -10.24 -5.70
C HIS A 74 4.79 -9.41 -6.89
N ASP A 75 3.92 -8.44 -6.62
CA ASP A 75 3.28 -7.57 -7.60
C ASP A 75 4.07 -6.27 -7.86
N MET A 76 5.15 -6.03 -7.11
CA MET A 76 6.00 -4.85 -7.19
C MET A 76 7.49 -5.22 -7.31
N PRO A 77 8.38 -4.32 -7.75
CA PRO A 77 9.82 -4.55 -7.63
C PRO A 77 10.25 -4.52 -6.15
N THR A 78 11.34 -5.24 -5.84
CA THR A 78 12.03 -5.15 -4.54
C THR A 78 13.52 -5.01 -4.81
N GLU A 79 14.04 -3.78 -4.77
CA GLU A 79 15.38 -3.45 -5.26
C GLU A 79 16.41 -3.23 -4.14
N MET A 80 15.99 -3.39 -2.88
CA MET A 80 16.84 -3.34 -1.69
C MET A 80 17.70 -2.07 -1.60
N GLY A 81 17.27 -0.98 -2.23
CA GLY A 81 18.03 0.27 -2.35
C GLY A 81 19.43 0.10 -2.97
N SER A 82 19.66 -0.92 -3.81
CA SER A 82 20.98 -1.22 -4.38
C SER A 82 20.89 -1.48 -5.89
N PRO A 83 21.77 -0.87 -6.72
CA PRO A 83 21.79 -1.09 -8.17
C PRO A 83 21.99 -2.55 -8.60
N ILE A 84 22.53 -3.41 -7.73
CA ILE A 84 22.71 -4.84 -7.99
C ILE A 84 21.35 -5.55 -8.18
N TYR A 85 20.31 -5.05 -7.53
CA TYR A 85 18.96 -5.61 -7.58
C TYR A 85 18.00 -4.78 -8.45
N ALA A 86 18.51 -3.88 -9.29
CA ALA A 86 17.68 -3.10 -10.19
C ALA A 86 16.82 -4.02 -11.08
N GLY A 87 15.50 -3.80 -11.07
CA GLY A 87 14.52 -4.61 -11.79
C GLY A 87 14.23 -5.98 -11.16
N HIS A 88 14.73 -6.26 -9.94
CA HIS A 88 14.40 -7.50 -9.24
C HIS A 88 12.90 -7.58 -8.94
N ARG A 89 12.31 -8.72 -9.30
CA ARG A 89 10.90 -9.04 -9.08
C ARG A 89 10.80 -10.33 -8.28
N PRO A 90 10.35 -10.29 -7.02
CA PRO A 90 10.13 -11.48 -6.23
C PRO A 90 9.10 -12.41 -6.87
N VAL A 91 9.28 -13.72 -6.67
CA VAL A 91 8.33 -14.74 -7.16
C VAL A 91 7.12 -14.93 -6.22
N ALA A 92 7.20 -14.42 -5.00
CA ALA A 92 6.20 -14.53 -3.96
C ALA A 92 6.36 -13.38 -2.96
N ASP A 93 5.30 -13.11 -2.19
CA ASP A 93 5.33 -12.18 -1.08
C ASP A 93 6.17 -12.73 0.08
N ALA A 94 6.81 -11.84 0.83
CA ALA A 94 7.31 -12.18 2.16
C ALA A 94 6.15 -12.60 3.08
N ALA A 95 6.41 -13.47 4.05
CA ALA A 95 5.36 -14.00 4.94
C ALA A 95 4.60 -12.92 5.74
N CYS A 96 5.19 -11.74 5.97
CA CYS A 96 4.54 -10.62 6.63
C CYS A 96 3.69 -9.73 5.70
N VAL A 97 3.79 -9.94 4.39
CA VAL A 97 3.01 -9.27 3.34
C VAL A 97 1.87 -10.17 2.86
N ALA A 98 2.13 -11.48 2.76
CA ALA A 98 1.15 -12.47 2.35
C ALA A 98 -0.11 -12.44 3.23
N LEU A 99 -1.27 -12.69 2.61
CA LEU A 99 -2.59 -12.83 3.24
C LEU A 99 -3.20 -14.20 2.94
#